data_AF-A0AAF0IAX2-F1
#
_entry.id   AF-A0AAF0IAX2-F1
#
_cell.length_a   1.000
_cell.length_b   1.000
_cell.length_c   1.000
_cell.angle_alpha   90.00
_cell.angle_beta   90.00
_cell.angle_gamma   90.00
#
_symmetry.space_group_name_H-M   'P 1'
#
loop_
_entity.id
_entity.type
_entity.pdbx_description
1 polymer ?
#
loop_
_entity_poly.entity_id
_entity_poly.type
_entity_poly.pdbx_seq_one_letter_code
_entity_poly.pdbx_strand_id
1 'polypeptide(L)'
;MAECDKIEQVEGVTKGIRRIVLDVLKPHTPNLVELAGIISRIEGVCGVNISLVEVDADTESVKVTIMGSNLNYSIIKAILEKYGAAVHSIDQVVAGRMVVEEPSTHQL
;
A
#
# COMPACT_ATOMS: atom_id res chain seq x y z
N MET A 1 -21.15 -20.78 13.15
CA MET A 1 -20.78 -19.85 14.23
C MET A 1 -19.39 -20.27 14.70
N ALA A 2 -18.35 -19.55 14.31
CA ALA A 2 -16.98 -19.83 14.73
C ALA A 2 -16.41 -18.54 15.34
N GLU A 3 -15.84 -18.69 16.54
CA GLU A 3 -15.48 -17.66 17.52
C GLU A 3 -14.82 -16.40 16.93
N CYS A 4 -15.46 -15.26 17.19
CA CYS A 4 -14.81 -13.94 17.21
C CYS A 4 -14.42 -13.51 18.64
N ASP A 5 -14.60 -14.37 19.63
CA ASP A 5 -14.41 -14.06 21.04
C ASP A 5 -13.04 -14.54 21.54
N LYS A 6 -12.08 -13.61 21.50
CA LYS A 6 -11.09 -13.29 22.56
C LYS A 6 -9.88 -12.59 21.94
N ILE A 7 -10.02 -11.30 21.67
CA ILE A 7 -8.88 -10.40 21.51
C ILE A 7 -9.13 -9.15 22.35
N GLU A 8 -9.09 -9.33 23.67
CA GLU A 8 -8.89 -8.25 24.63
C GLU A 8 -7.63 -8.56 25.44
N GLN A 9 -6.53 -7.87 25.08
CA GLN A 9 -5.50 -7.29 25.95
C GLN A 9 -4.26 -6.94 25.11
N VAL A 10 -4.31 -5.84 24.36
CA VAL A 10 -3.12 -5.05 24.00
C VAL A 10 -3.55 -3.58 23.91
N GLU A 11 -3.03 -2.75 24.81
CA GLU A 11 -3.17 -1.29 24.71
C GLU A 11 -2.62 -0.83 23.35
N GLY A 12 -3.44 -0.14 22.56
CA GLY A 12 -3.04 0.43 21.26
C GLY A 12 -3.55 -0.31 20.01
N VAL A 13 -4.79 -0.82 20.00
CA VAL A 13 -5.42 -1.32 18.76
C VAL A 13 -5.62 -0.17 17.77
N THR A 14 -4.64 0.04 16.89
CA THR A 14 -4.79 0.96 15.75
C THR A 14 -5.80 0.35 14.77
N LYS A 15 -7.05 0.83 14.83
CA LYS A 15 -8.09 0.58 13.83
C LYS A 15 -7.80 1.50 12.63
N GLY A 16 -7.69 0.95 11.44
CA GLY A 16 -7.41 1.74 10.23
C GLY A 16 -6.90 0.88 9.08
N ILE A 17 -6.43 1.53 8.02
CA ILE A 17 -5.82 0.85 6.87
C ILE A 17 -4.47 0.26 7.31
N ARG A 18 -4.28 -1.03 7.01
CA ARG A 18 -3.08 -1.82 7.33
C ARG A 18 -2.21 -2.06 6.11
N ARG A 19 -2.84 -2.31 4.96
CA ARG A 19 -2.15 -2.53 3.70
C ARG A 19 -2.94 -1.88 2.57
N ILE A 20 -2.22 -1.26 1.65
CA ILE A 20 -2.78 -0.77 0.39
C ILE A 20 -1.86 -1.19 -0.76
N VAL A 21 -2.45 -1.66 -1.84
CA VAL A 21 -1.77 -1.98 -3.09
C VAL A 21 -2.32 -1.04 -4.15
N LEU A 22 -1.42 -0.32 -4.81
CA LEU A 22 -1.73 0.71 -5.77
C LEU A 22 -1.10 0.35 -7.12
N ASP A 23 -1.85 0.55 -8.19
CA ASP A 23 -1.31 0.69 -9.53
C ASP A 23 -0.98 2.17 -9.76
N VAL A 24 0.28 2.46 -10.04
CA VAL A 24 0.81 3.82 -10.12
C VAL A 24 1.55 3.99 -11.42
N LEU A 25 1.18 5.02 -12.18
CA LEU A 25 1.91 5.47 -13.36
C LEU A 25 2.86 6.59 -12.95
N LYS A 26 4.15 6.46 -13.25
CA LYS A 26 5.15 7.48 -12.92
C LYS A 26 6.08 7.78 -14.10
N PRO A 27 6.72 8.96 -14.15
CA PRO A 27 7.87 9.18 -15.02
C PRO A 27 9.07 8.30 -14.60
N HIS A 28 10.10 8.22 -15.44
CA HIS A 28 11.34 7.50 -15.12
C HIS A 28 12.07 8.04 -13.87
N THR A 29 11.88 9.32 -13.54
CA THR A 29 12.48 9.97 -12.36
C THR A 29 11.39 10.53 -11.44
N PRO A 30 11.37 10.19 -10.13
CA PRO A 30 12.38 9.43 -9.39
C PRO A 30 12.39 7.93 -9.71
N ASN A 31 13.54 7.28 -9.48
CA ASN A 31 13.66 5.83 -9.65
C ASN A 31 12.96 5.06 -8.51
N LEU A 32 12.82 3.74 -8.66
CA LEU A 32 12.10 2.89 -7.70
C LEU A 32 12.67 2.97 -6.27
N VAL A 33 14.00 3.05 -6.12
CA VAL A 33 14.68 3.08 -4.82
C VAL A 33 14.39 4.39 -4.10
N GLU A 34 14.48 5.51 -4.82
CA GLU A 34 14.16 6.83 -4.30
C GLU A 34 12.68 6.92 -3.87
N LEU A 35 11.78 6.47 -4.75
CA LEU A 35 10.35 6.46 -4.47
C LEU A 35 10.02 5.62 -3.23
N ALA A 36 10.60 4.42 -3.11
CA ALA A 36 10.44 3.58 -1.92
C ALA A 36 10.97 4.26 -0.65
N GLY A 37 12.12 4.94 -0.74
CA GLY A 37 12.71 5.70 0.36
C GLY A 37 11.89 6.92 0.78
N ILE A 38 11.16 7.53 -0.14
CA ILE A 38 10.23 8.63 0.14
C ILE A 38 8.99 8.11 0.88
N ILE A 39 8.36 7.06 0.35
CA ILE A 39 7.11 6.51 0.92
C ILE A 39 7.35 5.89 2.30
N SER A 40 8.50 5.26 2.52
CA SER A 40 8.84 4.63 3.82
C SER A 40 8.99 5.62 4.98
N ARG A 41 9.14 6.92 4.70
CA ARG A 41 9.23 7.99 5.71
C ARG A 41 7.87 8.53 6.16
N ILE A 42 6.78 8.10 5.53
CA ILE A 42 5.43 8.54 5.89
C ILE A 42 5.05 7.93 7.24
N GLU A 43 4.44 8.74 8.10
CA GLU A 43 3.96 8.27 9.40
C GLU A 43 2.98 7.08 9.26
N GLY A 44 3.19 6.05 10.08
CA GLY A 44 2.40 4.84 10.06
C GLY A 44 2.85 3.81 9.03
N VAL A 45 3.77 4.13 8.09
CA VAL A 45 4.33 3.15 7.16
C VAL A 45 5.39 2.30 7.86
N CYS A 46 5.22 0.98 7.83
CA CYS A 46 6.19 0.01 8.33
C CYS A 46 7.07 -0.59 7.22
N GLY A 47 6.53 -0.69 6.01
CA GLY A 47 7.24 -1.27 4.87
C GLY A 47 6.60 -0.91 3.55
N VAL A 48 7.44 -0.86 2.51
CA VAL A 48 7.05 -0.55 1.13
C VAL A 48 7.70 -1.56 0.21
N ASN A 49 6.93 -2.12 -0.71
CA ASN A 49 7.40 -2.88 -1.84
C ASN A 49 6.95 -2.18 -3.12
N ILE A 50 7.88 -1.98 -4.05
CA ILE A 50 7.57 -1.44 -5.37
C ILE A 50 8.09 -2.41 -6.41
N SER A 51 7.21 -2.83 -7.32
CA SER A 51 7.55 -3.71 -8.43
C SER A 51 7.25 -3.01 -9.75
N LEU A 52 8.18 -3.05 -10.69
CA LEU A 52 7.95 -2.56 -12.05
C LEU A 52 7.00 -3.53 -12.77
N VAL A 53 5.94 -2.99 -13.37
CA VAL A 53 4.97 -3.78 -14.15
C VAL A 53 5.29 -3.67 -15.63
N GLU A 54 5.40 -2.43 -16.11
CA GLU A 54 5.63 -2.13 -17.52
C GLU A 54 6.45 -0.85 -17.68
N VAL A 55 7.20 -0.75 -18.77
CA VAL A 55 7.98 0.42 -19.16
C VAL A 55 7.51 0.86 -20.53
N ASP A 56 7.04 2.10 -20.61
CA ASP A 56 6.68 2.81 -21.83
C ASP A 56 7.78 3.82 -22.22
N ALA A 57 7.56 4.56 -23.30
CA ALA A 57 8.52 5.51 -23.84
C ALA A 57 8.88 6.66 -22.86
N ASP A 58 7.88 7.16 -22.12
CA ASP A 58 8.03 8.30 -21.21
C ASP A 58 7.58 7.98 -19.77
N THR A 59 6.99 6.81 -19.54
CA THR A 59 6.35 6.43 -18.29
C THR A 59 6.63 4.99 -17.89
N GLU A 60 6.43 4.70 -16.62
CA GLU A 60 6.53 3.37 -16.03
C GLU A 60 5.27 3.09 -15.22
N SER A 61 4.64 1.94 -15.46
CA SER A 61 3.62 1.41 -14.55
C SER A 61 4.31 0.61 -13.46
N VAL A 62 4.01 0.93 -12.21
CA VAL A 62 4.59 0.30 -11.03
C VAL A 62 3.50 -0.10 -10.05
N LYS A 63 3.64 -1.28 -9.47
CA LYS A 63 2.80 -1.78 -8.38
C LYS A 63 3.43 -1.40 -7.05
N VAL A 64 2.74 -0.58 -6.27
CA VAL A 64 3.19 -0.09 -4.96
C VAL A 64 2.37 -0.75 -3.86
N THR A 65 3.01 -1.59 -3.05
CA THR A 65 2.41 -2.19 -1.85
C THR A 65 2.96 -1.51 -0.61
N ILE A 66 2.09 -0.95 0.21
CA ILE A 66 2.44 -0.24 1.44
C ILE A 66 1.78 -0.96 2.61
N MET A 67 2.56 -1.29 3.63
CA MET A 67 2.08 -1.92 4.87
C MET A 67 2.40 -1.02 6.07
N GLY A 68 1.48 -0.95 7.03
CA GLY A 68 1.64 -0.09 8.18
C GLY A 68 0.49 -0.13 9.19
N SER A 69 0.49 0.85 10.08
CA SER A 69 -0.56 1.10 11.06
C SER A 69 -1.27 2.42 10.76
N ASN A 70 -2.60 2.35 10.60
CA ASN A 70 -3.45 3.52 10.35
C ASN A 70 -2.98 4.38 9.15
N LEU A 71 -2.69 3.71 8.03
CA LEU A 71 -2.20 4.38 6.83
C LEU A 71 -3.18 5.46 6.34
N ASN A 72 -2.65 6.66 6.10
CA ASN A 72 -3.41 7.76 5.53
C ASN A 72 -3.25 7.80 4.01
N TYR A 73 -4.24 7.25 3.30
CA TYR A 73 -4.23 7.22 1.83
C TYR A 73 -4.10 8.61 1.20
N SER A 74 -4.76 9.62 1.75
CA SER A 74 -4.69 10.99 1.21
C SER A 74 -3.26 11.55 1.26
N ILE A 75 -2.51 11.29 2.34
CA ILE A 75 -1.10 11.68 2.45
C ILE A 75 -0.24 10.91 1.46
N ILE A 76 -0.44 9.59 1.36
CA ILE A 76 0.29 8.73 0.41
C ILE A 76 0.08 9.21 -1.02
N LYS A 77 -1.17 9.43 -1.43
CA LYS A 77 -1.54 9.93 -2.75
C LYS A 77 -0.92 11.29 -3.04
N ALA A 78 -1.01 12.23 -2.10
CA ALA A 78 -0.42 13.56 -2.26
C ALA A 78 1.11 13.51 -2.43
N ILE A 79 1.80 12.59 -1.73
CA ILE A 79 3.24 12.39 -1.88
C ILE A 79 3.56 11.80 -3.25
N LEU A 80 2.84 10.77 -3.70
CA LEU A 80 3.03 10.21 -5.04
C LEU A 80 2.86 11.30 -6.13
N GLU A 81 1.78 12.07 -6.05
CA GLU A 81 1.48 13.16 -7.00
C GLU A 81 2.54 14.26 -6.98
N LYS A 82 3.12 14.57 -5.81
CA LYS A 82 4.23 15.54 -5.69
C LYS A 82 5.47 15.12 -6.48
N TYR A 83 5.71 13.82 -6.66
CA TYR A 83 6.83 13.29 -7.45
C TYR A 83 6.42 12.92 -8.88
N GLY A 84 5.29 13.44 -9.36
CA GLY A 84 4.80 13.21 -10.73
C GLY A 84 4.19 11.83 -10.95
N ALA A 85 3.97 11.05 -9.89
CA ALA A 85 3.33 9.75 -9.97
C ALA A 85 1.80 9.88 -9.79
N ALA A 86 1.02 9.24 -10.65
CA ALA A 86 -0.43 9.21 -10.61
C ALA A 86 -0.92 7.83 -10.19
N VAL A 87 -1.83 7.78 -9.21
CA VAL A 87 -2.51 6.54 -8.82
C VAL A 87 -3.60 6.25 -9.86
N HIS A 88 -3.47 5.15 -10.58
CA HIS A 88 -4.43 4.71 -11.60
C HIS A 88 -5.59 3.93 -10.96
N SER A 89 -5.26 2.96 -10.10
CA SER A 89 -6.23 2.20 -9.32
C SER A 89 -5.71 1.82 -7.94
N ILE A 90 -6.66 1.52 -7.05
CA ILE A 90 -6.38 0.85 -5.78
C ILE A 90 -6.72 -0.62 -5.98
N ASP A 91 -5.69 -1.44 -6.15
CA ASP A 91 -5.84 -2.87 -6.44
C ASP A 91 -6.30 -3.65 -5.20
N GLN A 92 -5.84 -3.25 -4.01
CA GLN A 92 -6.18 -3.95 -2.77
C GLN A 92 -6.13 -3.02 -1.57
N VAL A 93 -7.05 -3.21 -0.63
CA VAL A 93 -7.04 -2.55 0.68
C VAL A 93 -7.30 -3.59 1.76
N VAL A 94 -6.48 -3.56 2.80
CA VAL A 94 -6.68 -4.35 4.01
C VAL A 94 -6.78 -3.40 5.19
N ALA A 95 -7.83 -3.54 5.99
CA ALA A 95 -8.10 -2.67 7.13
C ALA A 95 -8.57 -3.47 8.34
N GLY A 96 -8.38 -2.89 9.53
CA GLY A 96 -8.78 -3.50 10.80
C GLY A 96 -7.59 -3.92 11.66
N ARG A 97 -7.82 -4.86 12.58
CA ARG A 97 -6.82 -5.22 13.59
C ARG A 97 -5.69 -6.08 13.02
N MET A 98 -6.01 -6.94 12.06
CA MET A 98 -5.09 -7.88 11.42
C MET A 98 -5.08 -7.70 9.90
N VAL A 99 -4.02 -8.16 9.25
CA VAL A 99 -3.98 -8.27 7.79
C VAL A 99 -4.74 -9.55 7.42
N VAL A 100 -5.79 -9.41 6.62
CA VAL A 100 -6.54 -10.53 6.05
C VAL A 100 -6.04 -10.73 4.64
N GLU A 101 -5.49 -11.91 4.35
CA GLU A 101 -5.09 -12.28 2.99
C GLU A 101 -6.31 -12.73 2.19
N GLU A 102 -6.25 -12.48 0.88
CA GLU A 102 -7.29 -12.94 -0.02
C GLU A 102 -7.27 -14.48 -0.07
N PRO A 103 -8.38 -15.16 0.22
CA PRO A 103 -8.41 -16.60 0.15
C PRO A 103 -8.18 -17.03 -1.30
N SER A 104 -7.30 -17.99 -1.52
CA SER A 104 -7.12 -18.62 -2.83
C SER A 104 -8.35 -19.45 -3.16
N THR A 105 -9.39 -18.80 -3.69
CA THR A 105 -10.46 -19.53 -4.37
C THR A 105 -9.82 -20.21 -5.56
N HIS A 106 -9.60 -21.52 -5.46
CA HIS A 106 -9.37 -22.35 -6.64
C HIS A 106 -10.63 -22.23 -7.49
N GLN A 107 -10.62 -21.28 -8.43
CA GLN A 107 -11.50 -21.36 -9.57
C GLN A 107 -10.79 -22.29 -10.55
N LEU A 108 -11.25 -23.55 -10.48
CA LEU A 108 -10.87 -24.76 -11.22
C LEU A 108 -9.95 -25.72 -10.45
#